data_AF-W4LJB5-F1
#
_entry.id   AF-W4LJB5-F1
#
_cell.length_a   1.000
_cell.length_b   1.000
_cell.length_c   1.000
_cell.angle_alpha   90.00
_cell.angle_beta   90.00
_cell.angle_gamma   90.00
#
_symmetry.space_group_name_H-M   'P 1'
#
loop_
_entity.id
_entity.type
_entity.pdbx_description
1 polymer ?
#
loop_
_entity_poly.entity_id
_entity_poly.type
_entity_poly.pdbx_seq_one_letter_code
_entity_poly.pdbx_strand_id
1 'polypeptide(L)'
;MTQPIVEMAKDLVMALIKENLIEPEDMQKELQKTHASLLSLKAREEGNVSNDENSDNTGSTPTDWKKSIKKHSVECLICGAVFKQLSARHLSTHDLDPRTYRQQFGIPSTQPLSAKATTAMRRQVVQQIRPWEKAPTYVKSTEQKSTNGKTAKPKGARKKTSAPASR
;
A
#
# COMPACT_ATOMS: atom_id res chain seq x y z
N MET A 1 13.94 -33.34 24.27
CA MET A 1 14.92 -32.23 24.19
C MET A 1 14.88 -31.72 22.76
N THR A 2 14.71 -30.42 22.54
CA THR A 2 14.77 -29.83 21.20
C THR A 2 16.20 -29.90 20.69
N GLN A 3 16.43 -30.63 19.59
CA GLN A 3 17.75 -30.67 18.96
C GLN A 3 18.09 -29.29 18.38
N PRO A 4 19.36 -28.83 18.50
CA PRO A 4 19.78 -27.60 17.86
C PRO A 4 19.69 -27.73 16.34
N ILE A 5 19.33 -26.63 15.67
CA ILE A 5 19.13 -26.58 14.20
C ILE A 5 20.36 -27.06 13.43
N VAL A 6 21.54 -26.81 13.97
CA VAL A 6 22.81 -27.24 13.40
C VAL A 6 22.95 -28.77 13.38
N GLU A 7 22.46 -29.47 14.41
CA GLU A 7 22.47 -30.93 14.45
C GLU A 7 21.49 -31.51 13.42
N MET A 8 20.30 -30.92 13.28
CA MET A 8 19.33 -31.33 12.25
C MET A 8 19.88 -31.11 10.82
N ALA A 9 20.50 -29.95 10.56
CA ALA A 9 21.11 -29.67 9.26
C ALA A 9 22.23 -30.67 8.93
N LYS A 10 23.09 -30.99 9.91
CA LYS A 10 24.14 -32.01 9.77
C LYS A 10 23.56 -33.36 9.40
N ASP A 11 22.54 -33.83 10.13
CA ASP A 11 21.98 -35.17 9.93
C ASP A 11 21.30 -35.29 8.56
N LEU A 12 20.65 -34.23 8.08
CA LEU A 12 20.10 -34.16 6.73
C LEU A 12 21.19 -34.22 5.66
N VAL A 13 22.23 -33.39 5.75
CA VAL A 13 23.33 -33.40 4.77
C VAL A 13 24.06 -34.74 4.76
N MET A 14 24.28 -35.35 5.92
CA MET A 14 24.85 -36.70 6.04
C MET A 14 23.97 -37.77 5.36
N ALA A 15 22.65 -37.63 5.39
CA ALA A 15 21.74 -38.50 4.67
C ALA A 15 21.86 -38.29 3.14
N LEU A 16 21.94 -37.04 2.66
CA LEU A 16 22.13 -36.76 1.23
C LEU A 16 23.48 -37.29 0.70
N ILE A 17 24.54 -37.25 1.50
CA ILE A 17 25.86 -37.80 1.14
C ILE A 17 25.81 -39.34 1.05
N LYS A 18 25.11 -40.02 1.96
CA LYS A 18 24.95 -41.48 1.93
C LYS A 18 24.23 -41.97 0.68
N GLU A 19 23.28 -41.18 0.18
CA GLU A 19 22.55 -41.43 -1.07
C GLU A 19 23.34 -40.98 -2.32
N ASN A 20 24.55 -40.44 -2.14
CA ASN A 20 25.42 -39.98 -3.22
C ASN A 20 24.80 -38.86 -4.09
N LEU A 21 23.90 -38.06 -3.51
CA LEU A 21 23.15 -36.99 -4.19
C LEU A 21 23.88 -35.64 -4.22
N ILE A 22 25.08 -35.57 -3.63
CA ILE A 22 25.85 -34.34 -3.49
C ILE A 22 27.28 -34.60 -3.98
N GLU A 23 27.74 -33.78 -4.92
CA GLU A 23 29.14 -33.73 -5.30
C GLU A 23 29.96 -33.04 -4.19
N PRO A 24 31.24 -33.42 -4.01
CA PRO A 24 32.06 -32.89 -2.92
C PRO A 24 32.21 -31.36 -2.95
N GLU A 25 32.09 -30.73 -4.13
CA GLU A 25 32.15 -29.28 -4.30
C GLU A 25 30.90 -28.55 -3.77
N ASP A 26 29.74 -29.20 -3.80
CA ASP A 26 28.45 -28.61 -3.38
C ASP A 26 28.13 -28.86 -1.90
N MET A 27 28.92 -29.66 -1.19
CA MET A 27 28.66 -30.05 0.20
C MET A 27 28.51 -28.85 1.15
N GLN A 28 29.40 -27.87 1.06
CA GLN A 28 29.36 -26.68 1.91
C GLN A 28 28.15 -25.80 1.61
N LYS A 29 27.78 -25.73 0.32
CA LYS A 29 26.66 -24.93 -0.17
C LYS A 29 25.32 -25.54 0.26
N GLU A 30 25.18 -26.86 0.17
CA GLU A 30 23.97 -27.56 0.63
C GLU A 30 23.81 -27.48 2.15
N LEU A 31 24.90 -27.53 2.92
CA LEU A 31 24.85 -27.29 4.36
C LEU A 31 24.35 -25.88 4.71
N GLN A 32 24.85 -24.85 4.00
CA GLN A 32 24.41 -23.48 4.21
C GLN A 32 22.92 -23.29 3.85
N LYS A 33 22.48 -23.84 2.70
CA LYS A 33 21.08 -23.78 2.25
C LYS A 33 20.12 -24.48 3.22
N THR A 34 20.44 -25.70 3.62
CA THR A 34 19.60 -26.47 4.55
C THR A 34 19.49 -25.78 5.91
N HIS A 35 20.60 -25.26 6.43
CA HIS A 35 20.62 -24.49 7.67
C HIS A 35 19.77 -23.20 7.57
N ALA A 36 19.90 -22.44 6.46
CA ALA A 36 19.09 -21.25 6.21
C ALA A 36 17.58 -21.59 6.12
N SER A 37 17.24 -22.68 5.45
CA SER A 37 15.85 -23.16 5.34
C SER A 37 15.27 -23.52 6.70
N LEU A 38 16.01 -24.26 7.54
CA LEU A 38 15.56 -24.61 8.90
C LEU A 38 15.43 -23.37 9.81
N LEU A 39 16.31 -22.38 9.68
CA LEU A 39 16.17 -21.11 10.40
C LEU A 39 14.92 -20.34 9.97
N SER A 40 14.63 -20.30 8.67
CA SER A 40 13.41 -19.68 8.13
C SER A 40 12.15 -20.37 8.66
N LEU A 41 12.14 -21.71 8.72
CA LEU A 41 11.03 -22.48 9.28
C LEU A 41 10.84 -22.19 10.77
N LYS A 42 11.91 -22.17 11.56
CA LYS A 42 11.83 -21.81 12.99
C LYS A 42 11.31 -20.38 13.21
N ALA A 43 11.77 -19.42 12.42
CA ALA A 43 11.31 -18.04 12.51
C ALA A 43 9.80 -17.93 12.18
N ARG A 44 9.32 -18.70 11.18
CA ARG A 44 7.89 -18.78 10.85
C ARG A 44 7.05 -19.41 11.97
N GLU A 45 7.55 -20.44 12.64
CA GLU A 45 6.87 -21.07 13.78
C GLU A 45 6.80 -20.14 15.00
N GLU A 46 7.84 -19.36 15.25
CA GLU A 46 7.93 -18.40 16.36
C GLU A 46 7.21 -17.06 16.07
N GLY A 47 6.45 -16.97 14.96
CA GLY A 47 5.69 -15.77 14.59
C GLY A 47 6.54 -14.61 14.07
N ASN A 48 7.83 -14.84 13.83
CA ASN A 48 8.76 -13.88 13.27
C ASN A 48 8.88 -14.10 11.75
N VAL A 49 7.87 -13.63 11.01
CA VAL A 49 7.84 -13.74 9.55
C VAL A 49 8.80 -12.71 8.94
N SER A 50 10.06 -13.11 8.77
CA SER A 50 10.99 -12.48 7.82
C SER A 50 11.37 -13.52 6.77
N ASN A 51 10.50 -13.66 5.77
CA ASN A 51 10.82 -14.37 4.54
C ASN A 51 10.98 -13.34 3.43
N ASP A 52 12.22 -12.98 3.11
CA ASP A 52 12.55 -12.24 1.91
C ASP A 52 13.95 -12.65 1.44
N GLU A 53 14.01 -13.79 0.76
CA GLU A 53 15.00 -13.96 -0.29
C GLU A 53 14.26 -13.88 -1.62
N ASN A 54 14.52 -12.79 -2.33
CA ASN A 54 14.14 -12.50 -3.72
C ASN A 54 12.90 -11.62 -3.96
N SER A 55 12.82 -10.45 -3.33
CA SER A 55 12.49 -9.22 -4.06
C SER A 55 13.01 -7.96 -3.36
N ASP A 56 13.74 -7.18 -4.13
CA ASP A 56 14.16 -5.82 -3.88
C ASP A 56 13.21 -5.00 -2.97
N ASN A 57 13.74 -4.56 -1.82
CA ASN A 57 13.29 -3.44 -0.99
C ASN A 57 11.78 -3.34 -0.68
N THR A 58 11.37 -3.63 0.57
CA THR A 58 11.02 -2.60 1.58
C THR A 58 10.42 -3.30 2.81
N GLY A 59 11.19 -3.33 3.90
CA GLY A 59 10.77 -3.84 5.20
C GLY A 59 9.52 -3.17 5.74
N SER A 60 8.63 -4.02 6.23
CA SER A 60 7.53 -3.78 7.13
C SER A 60 7.95 -2.91 8.32
N THR A 61 7.62 -1.63 8.22
CA THR A 61 7.51 -0.68 9.32
C THR A 61 6.13 -0.03 9.19
N PRO A 62 5.48 0.39 10.30
CA PRO A 62 4.03 0.64 10.39
C PRO A 62 3.56 1.41 9.16
N THR A 63 2.74 0.71 8.36
CA THR A 63 2.70 0.91 6.92
C THR A 63 2.16 2.30 6.61
N ASP A 64 3.07 3.23 6.34
CA ASP A 64 2.72 4.55 5.86
C ASP A 64 1.83 4.35 4.64
N TRP A 65 0.53 4.57 4.78
CA TRP A 65 -0.41 4.46 3.66
C TRP A 65 0.00 5.35 2.47
N LYS A 66 0.82 6.37 2.75
CA LYS A 66 1.46 7.25 1.77
C LYS A 66 2.43 6.51 0.84
N LYS A 67 3.14 5.50 1.35
CA LYS A 67 4.07 4.65 0.57
C LYS A 67 3.31 3.65 -0.31
N SER A 68 2.15 3.16 0.15
CA SER A 68 1.30 2.23 -0.60
C SER A 68 0.74 2.84 -1.89
N ILE A 69 0.53 4.16 -1.94
CA ILE A 69 0.00 4.87 -3.11
C ILE A 69 1.17 5.45 -3.92
N LYS A 70 1.66 4.67 -4.88
CA LYS A 70 2.72 5.04 -5.81
C LYS A 70 2.18 5.88 -6.99
N LYS A 71 3.08 6.34 -7.87
CA LYS A 71 2.74 7.21 -9.01
C LYS A 71 1.81 6.50 -10.02
N HIS A 72 2.14 5.26 -10.36
CA HIS A 72 1.46 4.46 -11.39
C HIS A 72 0.76 3.21 -10.84
N SER A 73 0.98 2.88 -9.57
CA SER A 73 0.43 1.70 -8.90
C SER A 73 0.00 2.01 -7.46
N VAL A 74 -0.79 1.10 -6.90
CA VAL A 74 -1.21 1.07 -5.50
C VAL A 74 -1.04 -0.36 -5.01
N GLU A 75 -0.43 -0.51 -3.85
CA GLU A 75 -0.26 -1.80 -3.18
C GLU A 75 -1.33 -1.99 -2.11
N CYS A 76 -1.93 -3.19 -2.07
CA CYS A 76 -2.82 -3.57 -0.99
C CYS A 76 -2.00 -3.83 0.28
N LEU A 77 -2.42 -3.23 1.39
CA LEU A 77 -1.74 -3.34 2.68
C LEU A 77 -1.94 -4.69 3.38
N ILE A 78 -2.81 -5.54 2.83
CA ILE A 78 -3.16 -6.85 3.40
C ILE A 78 -2.43 -7.96 2.68
N CYS A 79 -2.50 -7.97 1.34
CA CYS A 79 -1.93 -9.04 0.52
C CYS A 79 -0.69 -8.62 -0.29
N GLY A 80 -0.29 -7.35 -0.26
CA GLY A 80 0.85 -6.85 -1.03
C GLY A 80 0.62 -6.78 -2.55
N ALA A 81 -0.55 -7.18 -3.05
CA ALA A 81 -0.82 -7.19 -4.48
C ALA A 81 -0.88 -5.76 -5.06
N VAL A 82 -0.31 -5.63 -6.27
CA VAL A 82 -0.15 -4.35 -6.96
C VAL A 82 -1.28 -4.14 -7.96
N PHE A 83 -1.98 -3.02 -7.85
CA PHE A 83 -3.08 -2.64 -8.72
C PHE A 83 -2.93 -1.21 -9.23
N LYS A 84 -3.70 -0.82 -10.24
CA LYS A 84 -3.87 0.61 -10.61
C LYS A 84 -4.86 1.32 -9.67
N GLN A 85 -5.82 0.57 -9.15
CA GLN A 85 -6.84 1.02 -8.20
C GLN A 85 -7.27 -0.15 -7.32
N LEU A 86 -7.37 0.06 -6.00
CA LEU A 86 -8.02 -0.88 -5.10
C LEU A 86 -9.53 -0.80 -5.33
N SER A 87 -10.06 -1.84 -5.98
CA SER A 87 -11.49 -1.97 -6.26
C SER A 87 -12.23 -2.57 -5.07
N ALA A 88 -13.52 -2.28 -4.96
CA ALA A 88 -14.38 -2.91 -3.96
C ALA A 88 -14.38 -4.44 -4.07
N ARG A 89 -14.19 -4.99 -5.28
CA ARG A 89 -14.08 -6.43 -5.53
C ARG A 89 -12.84 -7.06 -4.88
N HIS A 90 -11.72 -6.35 -4.84
CA HIS A 90 -10.52 -6.84 -4.16
C HIS A 90 -10.63 -6.67 -2.64
N LEU A 91 -11.27 -5.61 -2.18
CA LEU A 91 -11.52 -5.43 -0.75
C LEU A 91 -12.51 -6.48 -0.23
N SER A 92 -13.51 -6.87 -1.03
CA SER A 92 -14.45 -7.93 -0.66
C SER A 92 -13.81 -9.32 -0.57
N THR A 93 -12.70 -9.59 -1.28
CA THR A 93 -11.96 -10.86 -1.08
C THR A 93 -11.26 -10.92 0.28
N HIS A 94 -11.14 -9.78 0.95
CA HIS A 94 -10.64 -9.66 2.32
C HIS A 94 -11.76 -9.37 3.32
N ASP A 95 -13.03 -9.52 2.92
CA ASP A 95 -14.22 -9.20 3.72
C ASP A 95 -14.23 -7.76 4.26
N LEU A 96 -13.61 -6.82 3.52
CA LEU A 96 -13.51 -5.41 3.89
C LEU A 96 -14.25 -4.51 2.90
N ASP A 97 -14.82 -3.43 3.46
CA ASP A 97 -15.35 -2.31 2.71
C ASP A 97 -14.29 -1.19 2.57
N PRO A 98 -14.31 -0.34 1.53
CA PRO A 98 -13.37 0.77 1.41
C PRO A 98 -13.39 1.73 2.59
N ARG A 99 -14.51 1.83 3.34
CA ARG A 99 -14.56 2.65 4.56
C ARG A 99 -13.77 1.99 5.69
N THR A 100 -14.02 0.71 5.93
CA THR A 100 -13.34 -0.08 6.97
C THR A 100 -11.85 -0.18 6.69
N TYR A 101 -11.46 -0.40 5.43
CA TYR A 101 -10.06 -0.41 5.01
C TYR A 101 -9.34 0.91 5.34
N ARG A 102 -9.98 2.06 5.07
CA ARG A 102 -9.39 3.35 5.42
C ARG A 102 -9.24 3.54 6.93
N GLN A 103 -10.22 3.10 7.73
CA GLN A 103 -10.15 3.20 9.19
C GLN A 103 -9.04 2.33 9.77
N GLN A 104 -8.92 1.09 9.30
CA GLN A 104 -7.90 0.13 9.75
C GLN A 104 -6.48 0.63 9.51
N PHE A 105 -6.24 1.27 8.37
CA PHE A 105 -4.92 1.78 7.97
C PHE A 105 -4.73 3.30 8.19
N GLY A 106 -5.65 3.96 8.89
CA GLY A 106 -5.55 5.40 9.19
C GLY A 106 -5.52 6.32 7.96
N ILE A 107 -6.14 5.90 6.85
CA ILE A 107 -6.20 6.65 5.60
C ILE A 107 -7.31 7.71 5.67
N PRO A 108 -7.05 8.98 5.31
CA PRO A 108 -8.09 10.01 5.25
C PRO A 108 -9.24 9.62 4.29
N SER A 109 -10.47 9.95 4.64
CA SER A 109 -11.65 9.66 3.81
C SER A 109 -11.61 10.32 2.43
N THR A 110 -10.94 11.47 2.33
CA THR A 110 -10.75 12.23 1.10
C THR A 110 -9.70 11.63 0.16
N GLN A 111 -8.86 10.72 0.67
CA GLN A 111 -7.78 10.14 -0.11
C GLN A 111 -8.31 9.02 -1.02
N PRO A 112 -8.04 9.10 -2.33
CA PRO A 112 -8.41 8.03 -3.26
C PRO A 112 -7.51 6.81 -3.08
N LEU A 113 -8.10 5.60 -3.12
CA LEU A 113 -7.40 4.32 -3.11
C LEU A 113 -6.92 3.90 -4.52
N SER A 114 -6.48 4.87 -5.32
CA SER A 114 -6.03 4.68 -6.71
C SER A 114 -4.71 5.38 -6.95
N ALA A 115 -3.98 4.96 -7.99
CA ALA A 115 -2.69 5.55 -8.32
C ALA A 115 -2.83 7.06 -8.57
N LYS A 116 -1.76 7.81 -8.25
CA LYS A 116 -1.75 9.28 -8.40
C LYS A 116 -2.02 9.69 -9.85
N ALA A 117 -1.44 8.98 -10.81
CA ALA A 117 -1.67 9.21 -12.24
C ALA A 117 -3.15 9.02 -12.64
N THR A 118 -3.80 7.97 -12.15
CA THR A 118 -5.23 7.69 -12.45
C THR A 118 -6.14 8.78 -11.88
N THR A 119 -5.84 9.24 -10.66
CA THR A 119 -6.58 10.36 -10.03
C THR A 119 -6.39 11.65 -10.82
N ALA A 120 -5.16 11.97 -11.24
CA ALA A 120 -4.84 13.15 -12.02
C ALA A 120 -5.56 13.14 -13.38
N MET A 121 -5.53 12.00 -14.09
CA MET A 121 -6.22 11.83 -15.37
C MET A 121 -7.73 12.05 -15.23
N ARG A 122 -8.37 11.45 -14.21
CA ARG A 122 -9.81 11.67 -13.94
C ARG A 122 -10.11 13.14 -13.68
N ARG A 123 -9.28 13.84 -12.91
CA ARG A 123 -9.46 15.28 -12.66
C ARG A 123 -9.37 16.09 -13.95
N GLN A 124 -8.41 15.78 -14.82
CA GLN A 124 -8.25 16.46 -16.11
C GLN A 124 -9.46 16.25 -17.02
N VAL A 125 -9.95 15.00 -17.13
CA VAL A 125 -11.16 14.68 -17.92
C VAL A 125 -12.37 15.43 -17.40
N VAL A 126 -12.56 15.45 -16.08
CA VAL A 126 -13.66 16.18 -15.44
C VAL A 126 -13.55 17.69 -15.70
N GLN A 127 -12.34 18.25 -15.72
CA GLN A 127 -12.10 19.66 -16.08
C GLN A 127 -12.32 19.99 -17.55
N GLN A 128 -12.12 19.04 -18.45
CA GLN A 128 -12.38 19.22 -19.88
C GLN A 128 -13.87 19.15 -20.20
N ILE A 129 -14.58 18.17 -19.63
CA ILE A 129 -16.01 17.97 -19.89
C ILE A 129 -16.86 19.03 -19.16
N ARG A 130 -16.35 19.55 -18.03
CA ARG A 130 -17.05 20.47 -17.12
C ARG A 130 -18.51 20.09 -16.85
N PRO A 131 -18.79 18.87 -16.35
CA PRO A 131 -20.18 18.40 -16.19
C PRO A 131 -21.04 19.31 -15.30
N TRP A 132 -20.42 20.03 -14.36
CA TRP A 132 -21.12 20.95 -13.45
C TRP A 132 -21.72 22.16 -14.16
N GLU A 133 -21.23 22.55 -15.35
CA GLU A 133 -21.81 23.67 -16.11
C GLU A 133 -23.23 23.35 -16.60
N LYS A 134 -23.54 22.07 -16.79
CA LYS A 134 -24.87 21.58 -17.19
C LYS A 134 -25.81 21.35 -16.01
N ALA A 135 -25.32 21.47 -14.77
CA ALA A 135 -26.15 21.26 -13.60
C ALA A 135 -27.15 22.41 -13.45
N PRO A 136 -28.45 22.14 -13.20
CA PRO A 136 -29.49 23.18 -13.13
C PRO A 136 -29.22 24.20 -12.01
N THR A 137 -28.51 23.80 -10.96
CA THR A 137 -28.06 24.69 -9.88
C THR A 137 -27.01 25.69 -10.36
N TYR A 138 -26.06 25.25 -11.19
CA TYR A 138 -25.03 26.11 -11.76
C TYR A 138 -25.64 27.12 -12.72
N VAL A 139 -26.49 26.68 -13.64
CA VAL A 139 -27.17 27.54 -14.62
C VAL A 139 -27.99 28.64 -13.92
N LYS A 140 -28.86 28.27 -12.95
CA LYS A 140 -29.64 29.23 -12.16
C LYS A 140 -28.76 30.25 -11.43
N SER A 141 -27.62 29.81 -10.89
CA SER A 141 -26.67 30.72 -10.22
C SER A 141 -26.00 31.70 -11.18
N THR A 142 -25.73 31.27 -12.43
CA THR A 142 -25.15 32.15 -13.46
C THR A 142 -26.16 33.18 -13.98
N GLU A 143 -27.45 32.81 -14.10
CA GLU A 143 -28.55 33.70 -14.48
C GLU A 143 -28.90 34.72 -13.38
N GLN A 144 -28.87 34.31 -12.11
CA GLN A 144 -29.06 35.22 -10.98
C GLN A 144 -27.90 36.22 -10.86
N LYS A 145 -26.68 35.82 -11.25
CA LYS A 145 -25.51 36.70 -11.23
C LYS A 145 -25.50 37.70 -12.38
N SER A 146 -26.06 37.36 -13.55
CA SER A 146 -26.22 38.30 -14.67
C SER A 146 -27.34 39.30 -14.42
N THR A 147 -28.42 38.90 -13.76
CA THR A 147 -29.56 39.78 -13.43
C THR A 147 -29.27 40.72 -12.25
N ASN A 148 -28.48 40.28 -11.26
CA ASN A 148 -28.09 41.11 -10.12
C ASN A 148 -26.77 41.91 -10.35
N GLY A 149 -26.26 41.91 -11.59
CA GLY A 149 -24.97 42.48 -12.01
C GLY A 149 -24.93 43.99 -12.24
N LYS A 150 -25.95 44.76 -11.81
CA LYS A 150 -25.82 46.21 -11.62
C LYS A 150 -25.80 46.49 -10.12
N THR A 151 -24.58 46.71 -9.61
CA THR A 151 -24.19 47.16 -8.25
C THR A 151 -23.93 46.07 -7.19
N ALA A 152 -22.68 45.56 -7.14
CA ALA A 152 -22.06 45.17 -5.87
C ALA A 152 -20.53 45.12 -6.00
N LYS A 153 -19.87 46.10 -5.38
CA LYS A 153 -18.42 46.26 -5.19
C LYS A 153 -17.85 45.08 -4.37
N PRO A 154 -16.61 44.59 -4.61
CA PRO A 154 -16.08 43.45 -3.87
C PRO A 154 -15.69 43.88 -2.45
N LYS A 155 -16.31 43.27 -1.44
CA LYS A 155 -15.84 43.30 -0.05
C LYS A 155 -15.51 41.88 0.40
N GLY A 156 -14.32 41.70 0.97
CA GLY A 156 -14.06 40.61 1.91
C GLY A 156 -12.89 39.71 1.56
N ALA A 157 -11.67 40.24 1.65
CA ALA A 157 -10.48 39.44 1.89
C ALA A 157 -10.69 38.60 3.17
N ARG A 158 -10.74 37.27 3.05
CA ARG A 158 -10.75 36.37 4.22
C ARG A 158 -9.35 36.37 4.83
N LYS A 159 -9.26 37.03 6.00
CA LYS A 159 -8.12 37.06 6.91
C LYS A 159 -7.76 35.62 7.29
N LYS A 160 -6.53 35.20 6.98
CA LYS A 160 -5.91 34.00 7.55
C LYS A 160 -5.62 34.30 9.01
N THR A 161 -6.27 33.61 9.95
CA THR A 161 -5.80 33.53 11.33
C THR A 161 -4.97 32.26 11.46
N SER A 162 -3.66 32.42 11.38
CA SER A 162 -2.68 31.47 11.91
C SER A 162 -2.71 31.53 13.44
N ALA A 163 -2.96 30.39 14.09
CA ALA A 163 -2.49 30.16 15.45
C ALA A 163 -0.95 30.07 15.42
N PRO A 164 -0.25 30.56 16.46
CA PRO A 164 0.45 29.56 17.28
C PRO A 164 0.64 29.92 18.77
N ALA A 165 0.97 28.85 19.50
CA ALA A 165 1.91 28.74 20.62
C ALA A 165 1.48 29.13 22.05
N SER A 166 1.40 28.07 22.85
CA SER A 166 1.64 27.94 24.29
C SER A 166 2.85 28.75 24.81
N ARG A 167 2.70 29.34 26.01
CA ARG A 167 3.63 29.18 27.12
C ARG A 167 2.93 29.44 28.46
#